data_AF-A0A7I4Z2L1-F1
#
_entry.id   AF-A0A7I4Z2L1-F1
#
_cell.length_a   1.000
_cell.length_b   1.000
_cell.length_c   1.000
_cell.angle_alpha   90.00
_cell.angle_beta   90.00
_cell.angle_gamma   90.00
#
_symmetry.space_group_name_H-M   'P 1'
#
loop_
_entity.id
_entity.type
_entity.pdbx_description
1 polymer ?
#
loop_
_entity_poly.entity_id
_entity_poly.type
_entity_poly.pdbx_seq_one_letter_code
_entity_poly.pdbx_strand_id
1 'polypeptide(L)'
;MNSESGSLPTQQDFSKLSVSDLMRAIMEKNPDPIIGRMLVALREKIPEEMSDAVDEYKRSRSSVISGLEEASPQMRPSERQTDLKGKVRDVLDSLAVECRPVKVYRSGNLAADRPRLAKIVLSSEINDGLP
;
A
#
# COMPACT_ATOMS: atom_id res chain seq x y z
N MET A 1 8.46 -37.52 -52.03
CA MET A 1 8.18 -36.08 -51.92
C MET A 1 7.68 -35.85 -50.51
N ASN A 2 8.59 -35.50 -49.60
CA ASN A 2 8.25 -35.31 -48.19
C ASN A 2 7.80 -33.87 -48.00
N SER A 3 6.60 -33.71 -47.43
CA SER A 3 6.01 -32.44 -47.04
C SER A 3 6.68 -31.97 -45.75
N GLU A 4 7.44 -30.88 -45.82
CA GLU A 4 7.88 -30.14 -44.64
C GLU A 4 6.72 -29.25 -44.16
N SER A 5 6.09 -29.66 -43.07
CA SER A 5 5.16 -28.82 -42.30
C SER A 5 5.99 -27.79 -41.52
N GLY A 6 6.14 -26.59 -42.08
CA GLY A 6 6.71 -25.45 -41.38
C GLY A 6 5.86 -25.10 -40.17
N SER A 7 6.46 -25.17 -38.98
CA SER A 7 5.83 -24.70 -37.75
C SER A 7 5.67 -23.17 -37.78
N LEU A 8 4.47 -22.70 -37.47
CA LEU A 8 4.17 -21.27 -37.27
C LEU A 8 5.01 -20.74 -36.09
N PRO A 9 5.58 -19.52 -36.19
CA PRO A 9 6.35 -18.94 -35.11
C PRO A 9 5.42 -18.69 -33.91
N THR A 10 5.87 -19.13 -32.74
CA THR A 10 5.19 -19.01 -31.45
C THR A 10 4.79 -17.55 -31.22
N GLN A 11 3.48 -17.29 -31.10
CA GLN A 11 2.96 -15.98 -30.72
C GLN A 11 3.58 -15.63 -29.36
N GLN A 12 4.44 -14.62 -29.34
CA GLN A 12 5.08 -14.18 -28.11
C GLN A 12 4.00 -13.73 -27.12
N ASP A 13 3.95 -14.37 -25.96
CA ASP A 13 3.00 -14.05 -24.90
C ASP A 13 3.47 -12.78 -24.17
N PHE A 14 2.97 -11.64 -24.62
CA PHE A 14 3.35 -10.32 -24.10
C PHE A 14 2.93 -10.08 -22.64
N SER A 15 2.03 -10.90 -22.08
CA SER A 15 1.58 -10.78 -20.68
C SER A 15 2.67 -11.12 -19.64
N LYS A 16 3.69 -11.86 -20.07
CA LYS A 16 4.82 -12.30 -19.22
C LYS A 16 5.99 -11.33 -19.21
N LEU A 17 5.95 -10.29 -20.05
CA LEU A 17 7.02 -9.30 -20.13
C LEU A 17 6.89 -8.29 -18.98
N SER A 18 8.04 -7.79 -18.53
CA SER A 18 8.04 -6.62 -17.65
C SER A 18 7.51 -5.39 -18.40
N VAL A 19 7.05 -4.37 -17.66
CA VAL A 19 6.58 -3.11 -18.26
C VAL A 19 7.63 -2.51 -19.20
N SER A 20 8.91 -2.54 -18.82
CA SER A 20 10.03 -2.05 -19.62
C SER A 20 10.25 -2.87 -20.90
N ASP A 21 10.16 -4.20 -20.81
CA ASP A 21 10.34 -5.08 -21.97
C ASP A 21 9.17 -5.00 -22.94
N LEU A 22 7.95 -4.82 -22.42
CA LEU A 22 6.75 -4.59 -23.22
C LEU A 22 6.83 -3.24 -23.95
N MET A 23 7.25 -2.17 -23.27
CA MET A 23 7.47 -0.87 -23.91
C MET A 23 8.51 -0.95 -25.02
N ARG A 24 9.64 -1.63 -24.78
CA ARG A 24 10.67 -1.83 -25.81
C ARG A 24 10.11 -2.60 -27.02
N ALA A 25 9.37 -3.68 -26.77
CA ALA A 25 8.74 -4.46 -27.84
C ALA A 25 7.73 -3.65 -28.67
N ILE A 26 6.96 -2.75 -28.04
CA ILE A 26 6.02 -1.87 -28.75
C ILE A 26 6.80 -0.83 -29.59
N MET A 27 7.85 -0.23 -29.05
CA MET A 27 8.68 0.74 -29.77
C MET A 27 9.42 0.11 -30.96
N GLU A 28 9.90 -1.12 -30.83
CA GLU A 28 10.55 -1.85 -31.92
C GLU A 28 9.57 -2.22 -33.05
N LYS A 29 8.30 -2.47 -32.71
CA LYS A 29 7.26 -2.85 -33.68
C LYS A 29 6.49 -1.67 -34.27
N ASN A 30 6.60 -0.48 -33.67
CA ASN A 30 5.87 0.69 -34.13
C ASN A 30 6.80 1.92 -34.31
N PRO A 31 7.12 2.29 -35.57
CA PRO A 31 8.01 3.41 -35.85
C PRO A 31 7.35 4.79 -35.66
N ASP A 32 6.09 4.86 -35.24
CA ASP A 32 5.40 6.13 -35.01
C ASP A 32 5.99 6.88 -33.80
N PRO A 33 6.59 8.08 -34.00
CA PRO A 33 7.16 8.87 -32.92
C PRO A 33 6.11 9.35 -31.89
N ILE A 34 4.83 9.44 -32.27
CA ILE A 34 3.74 9.80 -31.35
C ILE A 34 3.55 8.67 -30.34
N ILE A 35 3.54 7.41 -30.79
CA ILE A 35 3.40 6.25 -29.93
C ILE A 35 4.59 6.13 -28.96
N GLY A 36 5.80 6.41 -29.44
CA GLY A 36 6.98 6.52 -28.57
C GLY A 36 6.80 7.56 -27.45
N ARG A 37 6.30 8.76 -27.77
CA ARG A 37 6.02 9.81 -26.77
C ARG A 37 4.91 9.41 -25.79
N MET A 38 3.84 8.77 -26.27
CA MET A 38 2.75 8.29 -25.42
C MET A 38 3.23 7.24 -24.42
N LEU A 39 4.12 6.31 -24.82
CA LEU A 39 4.68 5.29 -23.94
C LEU A 39 5.60 5.87 -22.86
N VAL A 40 6.41 6.89 -23.21
CA VAL A 40 7.23 7.60 -22.24
C VAL A 40 6.34 8.29 -21.20
N ALA A 41 5.31 9.03 -21.64
CA ALA A 41 4.37 9.67 -20.73
C ALA A 41 3.62 8.65 -19.85
N LEU A 42 3.22 7.50 -20.41
CA LEU A 42 2.59 6.41 -19.66
C LEU A 42 3.53 5.83 -18.60
N ARG A 43 4.82 5.66 -18.92
CA ARG A 43 5.84 5.18 -17.98
C ARG A 43 5.99 6.10 -16.78
N GLU A 44 5.88 7.41 -17.01
CA GLU A 44 6.01 8.41 -15.95
C GLU A 44 4.75 8.47 -15.08
N LYS A 45 3.57 8.28 -15.67
CA LYS A 45 2.28 8.28 -14.96
C LYS A 45 2.02 7.04 -14.09
N ILE A 46 2.40 5.85 -14.56
CA ILE A 46 2.11 4.59 -13.84
C ILE A 46 2.66 4.60 -12.40
N PRO A 47 3.94 4.95 -12.13
CA PRO A 47 4.47 5.01 -10.78
C PRO A 47 3.78 6.05 -9.91
N GLU A 48 3.39 7.20 -10.47
CA GLU A 48 2.71 8.28 -9.74
C GLU A 48 1.30 7.84 -9.32
N GLU A 49 0.47 7.41 -10.26
CA GLU A 49 -0.90 6.94 -9.98
C GLU A 49 -0.91 5.73 -9.04
N MET A 50 0.06 4.81 -9.20
CA MET A 50 0.19 3.66 -8.30
C MET A 50 0.64 4.08 -6.90
N SER A 51 1.55 5.06 -6.78
CA SER A 51 1.99 5.59 -5.49
C SER A 51 0.82 6.25 -4.76
N ASP A 52 0.05 7.07 -5.46
CA ASP A 52 -1.12 7.75 -4.90
C ASP A 52 -2.18 6.75 -4.46
N ALA A 53 -2.48 5.74 -5.28
CA ALA A 53 -3.42 4.68 -4.92
C ALA A 53 -2.94 3.89 -3.69
N VAL A 54 -1.64 3.59 -3.59
CA VAL A 54 -1.05 2.90 -2.44
C VAL A 54 -1.12 3.75 -1.18
N ASP A 55 -0.84 5.05 -1.27
CA ASP A 55 -0.86 5.95 -0.12
C ASP A 55 -2.28 6.26 0.34
N GLU A 56 -3.23 6.41 -0.58
CA GLU A 56 -4.65 6.52 -0.25
C GLU A 56 -5.17 5.22 0.40
N TYR A 57 -4.76 4.06 -0.10
CA TYR A 57 -5.07 2.77 0.52
C TYR A 57 -4.47 2.61 1.93
N LYS A 58 -3.27 3.16 2.19
CA LYS A 58 -2.70 3.22 3.55
C LYS A 58 -3.47 4.22 4.41
N ARG A 59 -3.85 5.37 3.87
CA ARG A 59 -4.51 6.47 4.58
C ARG A 59 -5.95 6.13 4.97
N SER A 60 -6.73 5.55 4.06
CA SER A 60 -8.11 5.11 4.29
C SER A 60 -8.24 4.11 5.44
N ARG A 61 -7.19 3.31 5.68
CA ARG A 61 -7.12 2.35 6.79
C ARG A 61 -6.43 2.90 8.03
N SER A 62 -5.98 4.16 7.99
CA SER A 62 -5.31 4.81 9.10
C SER A 62 -6.29 5.69 9.87
N SER A 63 -6.37 5.52 11.19
CA SER A 63 -7.03 6.48 12.07
C SER A 63 -6.02 7.08 13.05
N VAL A 64 -6.31 8.29 13.52
CA VAL A 64 -5.44 9.04 14.42
C VAL A 64 -6.22 9.41 15.68
N ILE A 65 -5.67 9.05 16.84
CA ILE A 65 -6.23 9.36 18.15
C ILE A 65 -5.30 10.35 18.85
N SER A 66 -5.85 11.49 19.25
CA SER A 66 -5.16 12.50 20.05
C SER A 66 -5.47 12.35 21.54
N GLY A 67 -4.62 12.89 22.41
CA GLY A 67 -4.91 13.02 23.84
C GLY A 67 -4.62 11.77 24.69
N LEU A 68 -4.17 10.66 24.10
CA LEU A 68 -3.72 9.50 24.89
C LEU A 68 -2.42 9.83 25.61
N GLU A 69 -2.40 9.74 26.94
CA GLU A 69 -1.20 9.99 27.75
C GLU A 69 -0.01 9.11 27.33
N GLU A 70 1.19 9.67 27.28
CA GLU A 70 2.42 8.92 27.00
C GLU A 70 2.74 7.96 28.16
N ALA A 71 3.29 6.80 27.83
CA ALA A 71 3.84 5.90 28.84
C ALA A 71 5.09 6.52 29.48
N SER A 72 5.41 6.11 30.72
CA SER A 72 6.62 6.57 31.40
C SER A 72 7.87 6.30 30.55
N PRO A 73 8.79 7.27 30.42
CA PRO A 73 10.03 7.09 29.66
C PRO A 73 10.94 6.01 30.28
N GLN A 74 10.74 5.67 31.55
CA GLN A 74 11.51 4.64 32.26
C GLN A 74 11.06 3.22 31.92
N MET A 75 9.87 3.04 31.33
CA MET A 75 9.39 1.73 30.89
C MET A 75 10.16 1.25 29.68
N ARG A 76 10.31 -0.08 29.53
CA ARG A 76 10.94 -0.68 28.35
C ARG A 76 10.10 -0.41 27.10
N PRO A 77 10.69 -0.36 25.89
CA PRO A 77 9.94 -0.13 24.65
C PRO A 77 8.75 -1.08 24.44
N SER A 78 8.91 -2.35 24.79
CA SER A 78 7.83 -3.35 24.72
C SER A 78 6.67 -3.05 25.67
N GLU A 79 6.97 -2.58 26.89
CA GLU A 79 5.96 -2.21 27.89
C GLU A 79 5.20 -0.96 27.47
N ARG A 80 5.91 0.06 26.96
CA ARG A 80 5.27 1.27 26.41
C ARG A 80 4.36 0.95 25.22
N GLN A 81 4.76 0.00 24.39
CA GLN A 81 3.96 -0.47 23.27
C GLN A 81 2.71 -1.22 23.73
N THR A 82 2.80 -2.03 24.79
CA THR A 82 1.66 -2.72 25.40
C THR A 82 0.70 -1.73 26.06
N ASP A 83 1.20 -0.75 26.80
CA ASP A 83 0.41 0.35 27.38
C ASP A 83 -0.39 1.10 26.30
N LEU A 84 0.27 1.51 25.22
CA LEU A 84 -0.41 2.19 24.11
C LEU A 84 -1.50 1.33 23.48
N LYS A 85 -1.23 0.03 23.26
CA LYS A 85 -2.24 -0.91 22.73
C LYS A 85 -3.43 -1.05 23.67
N GLY A 86 -3.20 -1.08 24.98
CA GLY A 86 -4.25 -1.09 25.99
C GLY A 86 -5.14 0.15 25.89
N LYS A 87 -4.54 1.35 25.92
CA LYS A 87 -5.28 2.62 25.79
C LYS A 87 -6.10 2.71 24.50
N VAL A 88 -5.53 2.25 23.38
CA VAL A 88 -6.25 2.20 22.10
C VAL A 88 -7.44 1.24 22.15
N ARG A 89 -7.28 0.06 22.75
CA ARG A 89 -8.37 -0.89 22.95
C ARG A 89 -9.49 -0.25 23.77
N ASP A 90 -9.16 0.40 24.89
CA ASP A 90 -10.17 0.99 25.77
C ASP A 90 -10.96 2.11 25.06
N VAL A 91 -10.33 2.87 24.14
CA VAL A 91 -11.02 3.82 23.25
C VAL A 91 -11.97 3.11 22.29
N LEU A 92 -11.53 2.04 21.63
CA LEU A 92 -12.36 1.28 20.70
C LEU A 92 -13.56 0.63 21.40
N ASP A 93 -13.35 0.09 22.60
CA ASP A 93 -14.40 -0.48 23.45
C ASP A 93 -15.43 0.60 23.83
N SER A 94 -14.97 1.81 24.18
CA SER A 94 -15.85 2.94 24.49
C SER A 94 -16.69 3.41 23.30
N LEU A 95 -16.20 3.17 22.08
CA LEU A 95 -16.90 3.47 20.82
C LEU A 95 -17.71 2.28 20.29
N ALA A 96 -17.73 1.15 21.02
CA ALA A 96 -18.34 -0.11 20.58
C ALA A 96 -17.84 -0.57 19.20
N VAL A 97 -16.55 -0.35 18.90
CA VAL A 97 -15.92 -0.76 17.65
C VAL A 97 -15.25 -2.11 17.82
N GLU A 98 -15.86 -3.15 17.26
CA GLU A 98 -15.31 -4.50 17.22
C GLU A 98 -14.21 -4.61 16.16
N CYS A 99 -12.99 -4.20 16.51
CA CYS A 99 -11.85 -4.35 15.60
C CYS A 99 -10.54 -4.62 16.34
N ARG A 100 -9.62 -5.31 15.66
CA ARG A 100 -8.24 -5.48 16.11
C ARG A 100 -7.30 -4.74 15.16
N PRO A 101 -6.76 -3.57 15.54
CA PRO A 101 -5.83 -2.85 14.70
C PRO A 101 -4.59 -3.70 14.36
N VAL A 102 -4.18 -3.68 13.09
CA VAL A 102 -3.00 -4.36 12.56
C VAL A 102 -1.71 -3.72 13.09
N LYS A 103 -1.70 -2.39 13.17
CA LYS A 103 -0.58 -1.60 13.70
C LYS A 103 -1.07 -0.52 14.63
N VAL A 104 -0.31 -0.26 15.69
CA VAL A 104 -0.55 0.81 16.66
C VAL A 104 0.79 1.41 17.02
N TYR A 105 0.97 2.71 16.83
CA TYR A 105 2.24 3.39 17.13
C TYR A 105 2.05 4.89 17.39
N ARG A 106 3.00 5.52 18.09
CA ARG A 106 3.04 6.98 18.24
C ARG A 106 3.64 7.63 17.00
N SER A 107 3.06 8.74 16.57
CA SER A 107 3.51 9.52 15.42
C SER A 107 3.84 10.95 15.81
N GLY A 108 4.95 11.47 15.28
CA GLY A 108 5.47 12.80 15.58
C GLY A 108 6.58 12.80 16.63
N ASN A 109 7.08 14.01 16.91
CA ASN A 109 8.14 14.25 17.86
C ASN A 109 7.59 14.31 19.29
N LEU A 110 8.41 13.88 20.25
CA LEU A 110 8.10 14.07 21.66
C LEU A 110 8.08 15.56 21.96
N ALA A 111 6.98 16.04 22.54
CA ALA A 111 6.83 17.41 22.99
C ALA A 111 6.50 17.40 24.48
N ALA A 112 7.00 18.39 25.23
CA ALA A 112 6.81 18.45 26.67
C ALA A 112 5.38 18.88 27.07
N ASP A 113 4.69 19.56 26.17
CA ASP A 113 3.37 20.18 26.37
C ASP A 113 2.20 19.30 25.94
N ARG A 114 2.44 18.27 25.10
CA ARG A 114 1.39 17.40 24.60
C ARG A 114 1.85 15.98 24.26
N PRO A 115 1.01 14.96 24.53
CA PRO A 115 1.24 13.61 24.03
C PRO A 115 1.25 13.56 22.50
N ARG A 116 2.05 12.65 21.92
CA ARG A 116 2.03 12.43 20.48
C ARG A 116 0.72 11.79 20.03
N LEU A 117 0.43 11.94 18.74
CA LEU A 117 -0.70 11.27 18.13
C LEU A 117 -0.49 9.75 18.13
N ALA A 118 -1.53 8.99 18.44
CA ALA A 118 -1.55 7.55 18.27
C ALA A 118 -2.13 7.23 16.89
N LYS A 119 -1.32 6.70 16.00
CA LYS A 119 -1.76 6.24 14.69
C LYS A 119 -2.07 4.75 14.76
N ILE A 120 -3.27 4.39 14.33
CA ILE A 120 -3.74 3.02 14.25
C ILE A 120 -4.01 2.66 12.78
N VAL A 121 -3.71 1.42 12.41
CA VAL A 121 -4.01 0.87 11.09
C VAL A 121 -5.02 -0.25 11.27
N LEU A 122 -6.19 -0.10 10.67
CA LEU A 122 -7.28 -1.07 10.73
C LEU A 122 -7.10 -2.16 9.68
N SER A 123 -7.65 -3.33 9.95
CA SER A 123 -7.68 -4.43 8.99
C SER A 123 -8.53 -4.05 7.78
N SER A 124 -8.09 -4.47 6.61
CA SER A 124 -8.84 -4.35 5.35
C SER A 124 -9.78 -5.52 5.10
N GLU A 125 -9.96 -6.41 6.09
CA GLU A 125 -10.93 -7.50 5.98
C GLU A 125 -12.30 -6.86 5.90
N ILE A 126 -12.78 -6.74 4.67
CA ILE A 126 -14.20 -6.62 4.38
C ILE A 126 -14.76 -7.91 4.95
N ASN A 127 -15.39 -7.82 6.12
CA ASN A 127 -16.37 -8.82 6.48
C ASN A 127 -17.50 -8.62 5.46
N ASP A 128 -17.31 -9.15 4.27
CA ASP A 128 -18.39 -9.47 3.35
C ASP A 128 -19.18 -10.50 4.13
N GLY A 129 -20.14 -10.03 4.91
CA GLY A 129 -21.06 -10.86 5.66
C GLY A 129 -21.82 -11.72 4.67
N LEU A 130 -21.21 -12.84 4.27
CA LEU A 130 -21.96 -13.98 3.80
C LEU A 130 -22.44 -14.71 5.07
N PRO A 131 -23.75 -14.86 5.24
CA PRO A 131 -24.30 -15.76 6.24
C PRO A 131 -23.89 -17.22 5.98
#